data_AF-A0A7S2C9X0-F1
#
_entry.id   AF-A0A7S2C9X0-F1
#
_cell.length_a   1.000
_cell.length_b   1.000
_cell.length_c   1.000
_cell.angle_alpha   90.00
_cell.angle_beta   90.00
_cell.angle_gamma   90.00
#
_symmetry.space_group_name_H-M   'P 1'
#
loop_
_entity.id
_entity.type
_entity.pdbx_description
1 polymer ?
#
loop_
_entity_poly.entity_id
_entity_poly.type
_entity_poly.pdbx_seq_one_letter_code
_entity_poly.pdbx_strand_id
1 'polypeptide(L)'
;VPLSLEKVTAFEESFGKIKEATGIQDIHELVEKFLQAEDKNFRLFNFVNHTNSEIERLEVVIADTKAEIEKHKGQGVSTDTQRKKILRDLEDRLSRTEKKADDYDKKHATAMKTINQLKTGIHSIFTRLGCNSSSVEEMLGNQGVTESNMMQYLGIIEQRTSEILQMYAASQANMAGTGSGGDLIPKS
;
A
#
# COMPACT_ATOMS: atom_id res chain seq x y z
N VAL A 1 -49.08 82.63 -11.65
CA VAL A 1 -47.62 82.47 -11.47
C VAL A 1 -46.92 82.95 -12.74
N PRO A 2 -46.14 84.03 -12.72
CA PRO A 2 -45.54 84.63 -13.90
C PRO A 2 -44.28 83.83 -14.25
N LEU A 3 -44.45 82.81 -15.09
CA LEU A 3 -43.32 81.98 -15.54
C LEU A 3 -43.20 81.97 -17.08
N SER A 4 -43.93 82.83 -17.79
CA SER A 4 -44.15 82.66 -19.23
C SER A 4 -43.30 83.56 -20.13
N LEU A 5 -43.16 84.86 -19.89
CA LEU A 5 -42.56 85.75 -20.89
C LEU A 5 -41.02 85.68 -20.91
N GLU A 6 -40.40 85.73 -19.74
CA GLU A 6 -38.93 85.72 -19.60
C GLU A 6 -38.33 84.36 -20.02
N LYS A 7 -39.07 83.28 -19.77
CA LYS A 7 -38.70 81.94 -20.25
C LYS A 7 -38.85 81.83 -21.77
N VAL A 8 -39.92 82.38 -22.35
CA VAL A 8 -40.13 82.37 -23.80
C VAL A 8 -39.04 83.17 -24.52
N THR A 9 -38.68 84.35 -24.02
CA THR A 9 -37.57 85.15 -24.59
C THR A 9 -36.22 84.46 -24.44
N ALA A 10 -35.95 83.82 -23.28
CA ALA A 10 -34.73 83.06 -23.07
C ALA A 10 -34.66 81.79 -23.96
N PHE A 11 -35.82 81.17 -24.24
CA PHE A 11 -35.91 80.06 -25.18
C PHE A 11 -35.68 80.53 -26.62
N GLU A 12 -36.29 81.63 -27.07
CA GLU A 12 -36.05 82.21 -28.40
C GLU A 12 -34.58 82.61 -28.60
N GLU A 13 -33.93 83.21 -27.60
CA GLU A 13 -32.54 83.64 -27.68
C GLU A 13 -31.57 82.45 -27.70
N SER A 14 -31.83 81.42 -26.88
CA SER A 14 -31.11 80.14 -26.92
C SER A 14 -31.32 79.41 -28.26
N PHE A 15 -32.52 79.47 -28.82
CA PHE A 15 -32.87 78.85 -30.10
C PHE A 15 -32.16 79.55 -31.28
N GLY A 16 -32.09 80.88 -31.24
CA GLY A 16 -31.33 81.68 -32.23
C GLY A 16 -29.86 81.26 -32.29
N LYS A 17 -29.22 81.08 -31.12
CA LYS A 17 -27.83 80.62 -31.03
C LYS A 17 -27.64 79.21 -31.59
N ILE A 18 -28.60 78.30 -31.34
CA ILE A 18 -28.54 76.92 -31.86
C ILE A 18 -28.76 76.90 -33.38
N LYS A 19 -29.68 77.71 -33.90
CA LYS A 19 -29.92 77.87 -35.34
C LYS A 19 -28.69 78.40 -36.08
N GLU A 20 -27.99 79.36 -35.48
CA GLU A 20 -26.75 79.94 -36.03
C GLU A 20 -25.59 78.93 -36.02
N ALA A 21 -25.49 78.11 -34.97
CA ALA A 21 -24.42 77.11 -34.82
C ALA A 21 -24.65 75.83 -35.64
N THR A 22 -25.91 75.41 -35.85
CA THR A 22 -26.26 74.15 -36.52
C THR A 22 -26.66 74.33 -37.98
N GLY A 23 -27.02 75.55 -38.40
CA GLY A 23 -27.50 75.87 -39.74
C GLY A 23 -28.92 75.40 -40.05
N ILE A 24 -29.60 74.75 -39.10
CA ILE A 24 -30.96 74.20 -39.26
C ILE A 24 -31.98 75.33 -39.06
N GLN A 25 -32.77 75.63 -40.10
CA GLN A 25 -33.70 76.76 -40.06
C GLN A 25 -35.11 76.41 -39.56
N ASP A 26 -35.49 75.13 -39.66
CA ASP A 26 -36.78 74.58 -39.23
C ASP A 26 -36.68 74.00 -37.81
N ILE A 27 -37.58 74.47 -36.95
CA ILE A 27 -37.67 74.03 -35.56
C ILE A 27 -38.07 72.56 -35.43
N HIS A 28 -38.89 72.06 -36.35
CA HIS A 28 -39.29 70.65 -36.33
C HIS A 28 -38.11 69.73 -36.67
N GLU A 29 -37.29 70.12 -37.65
CA GLU A 29 -36.07 69.40 -38.01
C GLU A 29 -35.06 69.38 -36.86
N LEU A 30 -34.88 70.50 -36.14
CA LEU A 30 -33.98 70.56 -35.00
C LEU A 30 -34.45 69.65 -33.85
N VAL A 31 -35.75 69.66 -33.53
CA VAL A 31 -36.34 68.81 -32.48
C VAL A 31 -36.18 67.33 -32.85
N GLU A 32 -36.41 66.95 -34.11
CA GLU A 32 -36.27 65.58 -34.56
C GLU A 32 -34.81 65.10 -34.52
N LYS A 33 -33.85 65.94 -34.95
CA LYS A 33 -32.42 65.65 -34.82
C LYS A 33 -31.99 65.51 -33.37
N PHE A 34 -32.53 66.34 -32.48
CA PHE A 34 -32.25 66.27 -31.05
C PHE A 34 -32.79 64.98 -30.44
N LEU A 35 -34.03 64.60 -30.75
CA LEU A 35 -34.63 63.33 -30.30
C LEU A 35 -33.84 62.11 -30.82
N GLN A 36 -33.40 62.13 -32.08
CA GLN A 36 -32.55 61.06 -32.64
C GLN A 36 -31.18 60.99 -31.96
N ALA A 37 -30.58 62.15 -31.66
CA ALA A 37 -29.31 62.20 -30.92
C ALA A 37 -29.47 61.70 -29.48
N GLU A 38 -30.59 62.03 -28.82
CA GLU A 38 -30.95 61.58 -27.49
C GLU A 38 -31.17 60.06 -27.45
N ASP A 39 -31.94 59.48 -28.37
CA ASP A 39 -32.15 58.03 -28.47
C ASP A 39 -30.82 57.30 -28.70
N LYS A 40 -29.98 57.84 -29.59
CA LYS A 40 -28.64 57.28 -29.86
C LYS A 40 -27.75 57.35 -28.61
N ASN A 41 -27.78 58.46 -27.87
CA ASN A 41 -27.01 58.61 -26.64
C ASN A 41 -27.51 57.64 -25.55
N PHE A 42 -28.83 57.48 -25.40
CA PHE A 42 -29.42 56.52 -24.48
C PHE A 42 -28.99 55.08 -24.80
N ARG A 43 -29.04 54.69 -26.08
CA ARG A 43 -28.56 53.37 -26.53
C ARG A 43 -27.07 53.18 -26.24
N LEU A 44 -26.25 54.19 -26.50
CA LEU A 44 -24.81 54.13 -26.26
C LEU A 44 -24.49 53.96 -24.77
N PHE A 45 -25.18 54.72 -23.92
CA PHE A 45 -25.03 54.64 -22.47
C PHE A 45 -25.40 53.25 -21.94
N ASN A 46 -26.52 52.69 -22.42
CA ASN A 46 -26.91 51.32 -22.06
C ASN A 46 -25.90 50.27 -22.54
N PHE A 47 -25.35 50.45 -23.75
CA PHE A 47 -24.31 49.55 -24.27
C PHE A 47 -23.03 49.59 -23.43
N VAL A 48 -22.58 50.79 -23.03
CA VAL A 48 -21.42 50.95 -22.15
C VAL A 48 -21.66 50.27 -20.80
N ASN A 49 -22.82 50.48 -20.20
CA ASN A 49 -23.16 49.84 -18.92
C ASN A 49 -23.18 48.32 -19.04
N HIS A 50 -23.84 47.79 -20.08
CA HIS A 50 -23.88 46.35 -20.32
C HIS A 50 -22.49 45.76 -20.53
N THR A 51 -21.64 46.45 -21.30
CA THR A 51 -20.26 46.03 -21.55
C THR A 51 -19.45 46.03 -20.27
N ASN A 52 -19.56 47.06 -19.43
CA ASN A 52 -18.87 47.11 -18.15
C ASN A 52 -19.32 45.98 -17.20
N SER A 53 -20.62 45.69 -17.13
CA SER A 53 -21.13 44.56 -16.35
C SER A 53 -20.60 43.22 -16.86
N GLU A 54 -20.50 43.04 -18.18
CA GLU A 54 -19.91 41.82 -18.76
C GLU A 54 -18.40 41.72 -18.48
N ILE A 55 -17.66 42.84 -18.48
CA ILE A 55 -16.25 42.86 -18.09
C ILE A 55 -16.09 42.41 -16.64
N GLU A 56 -16.83 43.00 -15.70
CA GLU A 56 -16.78 42.62 -14.29
C GLU A 56 -17.11 41.14 -14.09
N ARG A 57 -18.15 40.64 -14.79
CA ARG A 57 -18.52 39.22 -14.76
C ARG A 57 -17.39 38.33 -15.25
N LEU A 58 -16.77 38.68 -16.38
CA LEU A 58 -15.68 37.90 -16.95
C LEU A 58 -14.43 37.93 -16.07
N GLU A 59 -14.13 39.05 -15.43
CA GLU A 59 -13.01 39.15 -14.49
C GLU A 59 -13.18 38.23 -13.29
N VAL A 60 -14.40 38.15 -12.73
CA VAL A 60 -14.72 37.18 -11.65
C VAL A 60 -14.54 35.75 -12.15
N VAL A 61 -15.09 35.40 -13.32
CA VAL A 61 -14.95 34.05 -13.89
C VAL A 61 -13.49 33.69 -14.13
N ILE A 62 -12.68 34.63 -14.61
CA ILE A 62 -11.24 34.43 -14.82
C ILE A 62 -10.53 34.19 -13.49
N ALA A 63 -10.85 34.98 -12.45
CA ALA A 63 -10.27 34.82 -11.13
C ALA A 63 -10.61 33.44 -10.53
N ASP A 64 -11.89 33.05 -10.57
CA ASP A 64 -12.36 31.77 -10.07
C ASP A 64 -11.72 30.59 -10.82
N THR A 65 -11.67 30.68 -12.17
CA THR A 65 -11.07 29.64 -13.01
C THR A 65 -9.57 29.49 -12.70
N LYS A 66 -8.84 30.60 -12.52
CA LYS A 66 -7.42 30.55 -12.15
C LYS A 66 -7.21 29.94 -10.76
N ALA A 67 -8.07 30.26 -9.79
CA ALA A 67 -8.01 29.67 -8.46
C ALA A 67 -8.22 28.15 -8.49
N GLU A 68 -9.17 27.66 -9.29
CA GLU A 68 -9.44 26.22 -9.42
C GLU A 68 -8.27 25.49 -10.12
N ILE A 69 -7.65 26.10 -11.13
CA ILE A 69 -6.44 25.55 -11.78
C ILE A 69 -5.30 25.37 -10.77
N GLU A 70 -5.04 26.39 -9.94
CA GLU A 70 -3.93 26.34 -8.98
C GLU A 70 -4.17 25.28 -7.89
N LYS A 71 -5.40 25.19 -7.40
CA LYS A 71 -5.83 24.13 -6.46
C LYS A 71 -5.59 22.74 -7.05
N HIS A 72 -5.98 22.50 -8.30
CA HIS A 72 -5.77 21.20 -8.95
C HIS A 72 -4.30 20.90 -9.23
N LYS A 73 -3.48 21.90 -9.60
CA LYS A 73 -2.03 21.72 -9.74
C LYS A 73 -1.35 21.33 -8.43
N GLY A 74 -1.66 22.03 -7.33
CA GLY A 74 -1.11 21.73 -6.01
C GLY A 74 -1.49 20.34 -5.51
N GLN A 75 -2.75 19.92 -5.72
CA GLN A 75 -3.22 18.59 -5.36
C GLN A 75 -2.58 17.48 -6.20
N GLY A 76 -2.37 17.71 -7.50
CA GLY A 76 -1.75 16.73 -8.41
C GLY A 76 -0.31 16.38 -8.03
N VAL A 77 0.52 17.38 -7.73
CA VAL A 77 1.94 17.19 -7.38
C VAL A 77 2.12 16.52 -6.02
N SER A 78 1.31 16.93 -5.01
CA SER A 78 1.33 16.32 -3.68
C SER A 78 0.91 14.85 -3.73
N THR A 79 -0.16 14.55 -4.47
CA THR A 79 -0.67 13.19 -4.64
C THR A 79 0.34 12.28 -5.36
N ASP A 80 0.99 12.78 -6.41
CA ASP A 80 2.00 12.00 -7.17
C ASP A 80 3.22 11.65 -6.29
N THR A 81 3.70 12.62 -5.50
CA THR A 81 4.82 12.41 -4.58
C THR A 81 4.49 11.37 -3.51
N GLN A 82 3.30 11.45 -2.92
CA GLN A 82 2.84 10.48 -1.92
C GLN A 82 2.67 9.08 -2.52
N ARG A 83 2.11 8.97 -3.73
CA ARG A 83 1.99 7.70 -4.46
C ARG A 83 3.35 7.08 -4.74
N LYS A 84 4.32 7.84 -5.23
CA LYS A 84 5.71 7.37 -5.47
C LYS A 84 6.37 6.87 -4.18
N LYS A 85 6.16 7.55 -3.06
CA LYS A 85 6.68 7.12 -1.76
C LYS A 85 6.05 5.79 -1.31
N ILE A 86 4.74 5.64 -1.45
CA ILE A 86 4.03 4.39 -1.11
C ILE A 86 4.51 3.25 -2.00
N LEU A 87 4.64 3.48 -3.30
CA LEU A 87 5.11 2.47 -4.25
C LEU A 87 6.50 1.96 -3.88
N ARG A 88 7.43 2.87 -3.59
CA ARG A 88 8.79 2.51 -3.16
C ARG A 88 8.81 1.72 -1.84
N ASP A 89 7.99 2.11 -0.86
CA ASP A 89 7.88 1.36 0.40
C ASP A 89 7.35 -0.05 0.17
N LEU A 90 6.35 -0.21 -0.70
CA LEU A 90 5.80 -1.51 -1.05
C LEU A 90 6.82 -2.39 -1.80
N GLU A 91 7.59 -1.82 -2.73
CA GLU A 91 8.68 -2.53 -3.43
C GLU A 91 9.76 -2.99 -2.46
N ASP A 92 10.19 -2.11 -1.53
CA ASP A 92 11.18 -2.45 -0.51
C ASP A 92 10.67 -3.56 0.42
N ARG A 93 9.39 -3.50 0.81
CA ARG A 93 8.75 -4.53 1.65
C ARG A 93 8.62 -5.86 0.91
N LEU A 94 8.25 -5.83 -0.37
CA LEU A 94 8.16 -7.01 -1.22
C LEU A 94 9.52 -7.71 -1.31
N SER A 95 10.56 -6.97 -1.71
CA SER A 95 11.92 -7.48 -1.83
C SER A 95 12.45 -8.09 -0.53
N ARG A 96 12.22 -7.42 0.62
CA ARG A 96 12.61 -7.96 1.93
C ARG A 96 11.85 -9.24 2.29
N THR A 97 10.58 -9.33 1.93
CA THR A 97 9.73 -10.49 2.23
C THR A 97 10.12 -11.68 1.37
N GLU A 98 10.34 -11.47 0.08
CA GLU A 98 10.81 -12.49 -0.85
C GLU A 98 12.16 -13.07 -0.42
N LYS A 99 13.11 -12.20 -0.05
CA LYS A 99 14.42 -12.66 0.44
C LYS A 99 14.30 -13.50 1.71
N LYS A 100 13.44 -13.09 2.64
CA LYS A 100 13.19 -13.88 3.87
C LYS A 100 12.54 -15.22 3.54
N ALA A 101 11.60 -15.27 2.61
CA ALA A 101 10.95 -16.51 2.18
C ALA A 101 11.99 -17.48 1.61
N ASP A 102 12.84 -17.02 0.69
CA ASP A 102 13.93 -17.83 0.12
C ASP A 102 14.92 -18.33 1.20
N ASP A 103 15.27 -17.48 2.17
CA ASP A 103 16.10 -17.88 3.31
C ASP A 103 15.42 -18.97 4.17
N TYR A 104 14.11 -18.88 4.38
CA TYR A 104 13.35 -19.90 5.12
C TYR A 104 13.24 -21.21 4.34
N ASP A 105 13.04 -21.17 3.03
CA ASP A 105 12.99 -22.36 2.19
C ASP A 105 14.33 -23.11 2.19
N LYS A 106 15.46 -22.38 2.11
CA LYS A 106 16.80 -22.96 2.24
C LYS A 106 17.04 -23.62 3.59
N LYS A 107 16.63 -22.96 4.68
CA LYS A 107 16.72 -23.51 6.03
C LYS A 107 15.86 -24.76 6.18
N HIS A 108 14.64 -24.73 5.67
CA HIS A 108 13.73 -25.87 5.68
C HIS A 108 14.30 -27.06 4.90
N ALA A 109 14.82 -26.84 3.70
CA ALA A 109 15.46 -27.88 2.90
C ALA A 109 16.66 -28.51 3.63
N THR A 110 17.48 -27.69 4.29
CA THR A 110 18.61 -28.17 5.09
C THR A 110 18.15 -28.99 6.30
N ALA A 111 17.14 -28.51 7.04
CA ALA A 111 16.57 -29.22 8.18
C ALA A 111 15.97 -30.58 7.76
N MET A 112 15.21 -30.63 6.66
CA MET A 112 14.64 -31.86 6.14
C MET A 112 15.72 -32.87 5.70
N LYS A 113 16.82 -32.39 5.11
CA LYS A 113 17.96 -33.25 4.79
C LYS A 113 18.53 -33.90 6.05
N THR A 114 18.73 -33.12 7.12
CA THR A 114 19.20 -33.62 8.41
C THR A 114 18.22 -34.64 9.02
N ILE A 115 16.92 -34.34 9.00
CA ILE A 115 15.88 -35.26 9.50
C ILE A 115 15.91 -36.59 8.73
N ASN A 116 16.05 -36.57 7.41
CA ASN A 116 16.09 -37.79 6.60
C ASN A 116 17.36 -38.62 6.89
N GLN A 117 18.49 -37.96 7.12
CA GLN A 117 19.72 -38.64 7.56
C GLN A 117 19.53 -39.29 8.93
N LEU A 118 18.90 -38.61 9.88
CA LEU A 118 18.57 -39.16 11.20
C LEU A 118 17.62 -40.36 11.09
N LYS A 119 16.53 -40.26 10.32
CA LYS A 119 15.61 -41.39 10.08
C LYS A 119 16.35 -42.64 9.59
N THR A 120 17.26 -42.44 8.62
CA THR A 120 18.08 -43.52 8.06
C THR A 120 19.04 -44.11 9.11
N GLY A 121 19.73 -43.26 9.87
CA GLY A 121 20.67 -43.69 10.91
C GLY A 121 19.98 -44.46 12.04
N ILE A 122 18.85 -43.95 12.53
CA ILE A 122 18.03 -44.58 13.56
C ILE A 122 17.54 -45.95 13.09
N HIS A 123 17.00 -46.03 11.88
CA HIS A 123 16.54 -47.30 11.31
C HIS A 123 17.69 -48.32 11.20
N SER A 124 18.87 -47.89 10.74
CA SER A 124 20.06 -48.74 10.64
C SER A 124 20.49 -49.32 12.00
N ILE A 125 20.52 -48.48 13.05
CA ILE A 125 20.88 -48.93 14.40
C ILE A 125 19.80 -49.88 14.95
N PHE A 126 18.53 -49.53 14.81
CA PHE A 126 17.40 -50.35 15.25
C PHE A 126 17.46 -51.77 14.67
N THR A 127 17.72 -51.89 13.37
CA THR A 127 17.82 -53.19 12.69
C THR A 127 19.10 -53.95 13.10
N ARG A 128 20.24 -53.27 13.24
CA ARG A 128 21.52 -53.90 13.65
C ARG A 128 21.49 -54.47 15.07
N LEU A 129 20.77 -53.81 15.98
CA LEU A 129 20.62 -54.28 17.37
C LEU A 129 19.54 -55.36 17.52
N GLY A 130 18.80 -55.70 16.46
CA GLY A 130 17.72 -56.69 16.55
C GLY A 130 16.54 -56.22 17.42
N CYS A 131 16.19 -54.93 17.34
CA CYS A 131 15.11 -54.35 18.11
C CYS A 131 13.69 -54.77 17.64
N ASN A 132 13.59 -55.44 16.49
CA ASN A 132 12.36 -55.90 15.87
C ASN A 132 11.76 -57.14 16.57
N SER A 133 11.10 -56.91 17.70
CA SER A 133 10.18 -57.87 18.31
C SER A 133 8.76 -57.67 17.74
N SER A 134 7.95 -58.72 17.71
CA SER A 134 6.54 -58.64 17.29
C SER A 134 5.75 -57.60 18.10
N SER A 135 6.01 -57.50 19.40
CA SER A 135 5.44 -56.47 20.28
C SER A 135 5.87 -55.04 19.93
N VAL A 136 7.08 -54.87 19.40
CA VAL A 136 7.63 -53.57 19.02
C VAL A 136 7.10 -53.15 17.66
N GLU A 137 6.95 -54.08 16.71
CA GLU A 137 6.33 -53.81 15.41
C GLU A 137 4.86 -53.39 15.54
N GLU A 138 4.10 -54.02 16.44
CA GLU A 138 2.72 -53.63 16.73
C GLU A 138 2.63 -52.22 17.35
N MET A 139 3.61 -51.83 18.17
CA MET A 139 3.68 -50.50 18.79
C MET A 139 4.12 -49.38 17.84
N LEU A 140 5.10 -49.64 16.97
CA LEU A 140 5.67 -48.64 16.06
C LEU A 140 4.92 -48.55 14.72
N GLY A 141 4.17 -49.60 14.37
CA GLY A 141 3.51 -49.75 13.08
C GLY A 141 4.48 -50.00 11.91
N ASN A 142 3.92 -50.15 10.71
CA ASN A 142 4.68 -50.52 9.50
C ASN A 142 5.21 -49.34 8.67
N GLN A 143 5.20 -48.11 9.21
CA GLN A 143 5.60 -46.91 8.47
C GLN A 143 7.10 -46.57 8.55
N GLY A 144 7.88 -47.37 9.30
CA GLY A 144 9.28 -47.08 9.57
C GLY A 144 9.48 -45.83 10.44
N VAL A 145 10.69 -45.27 10.41
CA VAL A 145 11.03 -44.09 11.22
C VAL A 145 10.45 -42.83 10.58
N THR A 146 9.54 -42.18 11.29
CA THR A 146 8.89 -40.91 10.97
C THR A 146 9.27 -39.85 12.01
N GLU A 147 8.94 -38.58 11.76
CA GLU A 147 9.21 -37.51 12.74
C GLU A 147 8.40 -37.66 14.04
N SER A 148 7.18 -38.21 13.95
CA SER A 148 6.30 -38.41 15.11
C SER A 148 6.67 -39.61 15.96
N ASN A 149 7.36 -40.62 15.40
CA ASN A 149 7.73 -41.85 16.11
C ASN A 149 9.24 -41.97 16.39
N MET A 150 10.06 -40.99 15.97
CA MET A 150 11.53 -41.03 16.07
C MET A 150 12.02 -41.24 17.51
N MET A 151 11.36 -40.59 18.47
CA MET A 151 11.72 -40.68 19.88
C MET A 151 11.44 -42.07 20.47
N GLN A 152 10.37 -42.71 20.03
CA GLN A 152 10.01 -44.07 20.43
C GLN A 152 11.05 -45.07 19.91
N TYR A 153 11.47 -44.93 18.66
CA TYR A 153 12.58 -45.73 18.11
C TYR A 153 13.86 -45.57 18.93
N LEU A 154 14.23 -44.33 19.27
CA LEU A 154 15.42 -44.05 20.08
C LEU A 154 15.33 -44.65 21.49
N GLY A 155 14.17 -44.58 22.14
CA GLY A 155 13.97 -45.19 23.46
C GLY A 155 14.11 -46.72 23.45
N ILE A 156 13.62 -47.38 22.41
CA ILE A 156 13.79 -48.83 22.26
C ILE A 156 15.26 -49.19 22.00
N ILE A 157 15.93 -48.42 21.14
CA ILE A 157 17.38 -48.58 20.88
C ILE A 157 18.17 -48.44 22.19
N GLU A 158 17.84 -47.43 23.00
CA GLU A 158 18.49 -47.19 24.30
C GLU A 158 18.27 -48.37 25.26
N GLN A 159 17.03 -48.86 25.37
CA GLN A 159 16.72 -50.03 26.20
C GLN A 159 17.51 -51.26 25.75
N ARG A 160 17.50 -51.57 24.45
CA ARG A 160 18.21 -52.73 23.90
C ARG A 160 19.72 -52.62 24.06
N THR A 161 20.28 -51.44 23.85
CA THR A 161 21.70 -51.19 24.08
C THR A 161 22.07 -51.45 25.54
N SER A 162 21.24 -50.99 26.47
CA SER A 162 21.43 -51.21 27.91
C SER A 162 21.36 -52.69 28.29
N GLU A 163 20.39 -53.43 27.75
CA GLU A 163 20.26 -54.89 27.94
C GLU A 163 21.53 -55.62 27.46
N ILE A 164 22.02 -55.30 26.26
CA ILE A 164 23.23 -55.89 25.69
C ILE A 164 24.46 -55.61 26.55
N LEU A 165 24.62 -54.37 27.02
CA LEU A 165 25.73 -53.99 27.91
C LEU A 165 25.68 -54.72 29.25
N GLN A 166 24.50 -54.87 29.84
CA GLN A 166 24.31 -55.61 31.09
C GLN A 166 24.63 -57.10 30.92
N MET A 167 24.17 -57.73 29.84
CA MET A 167 24.50 -59.12 29.51
C MET A 167 26.01 -59.31 29.35
N TYR A 168 26.68 -58.38 28.66
CA TYR A 168 28.12 -58.41 28.48
C TYR A 168 28.87 -58.27 29.81
N ALA A 169 28.47 -57.32 30.67
CA ALA A 169 29.07 -57.15 32.00
C ALA A 169 28.90 -58.40 32.88
N ALA A 170 27.72 -59.01 32.88
CA ALA A 170 27.46 -60.25 33.61
C ALA A 170 28.31 -61.42 33.07
N SER A 171 28.47 -61.53 31.75
CA SER A 171 29.30 -62.56 31.14
C SER A 171 30.78 -62.45 31.52
N GLN A 172 31.33 -61.23 31.60
CA GLN A 172 32.70 -60.99 32.07
C GLN A 172 32.88 -61.33 33.55
N ALA A 173 31.90 -60.97 34.40
CA ALA A 173 31.95 -61.30 35.82
C ALA A 173 31.94 -62.82 36.07
N ASN A 174 31.16 -63.57 35.29
CA ASN A 174 31.13 -65.04 35.36
C ASN A 174 32.42 -65.69 34.86
N MET A 175 33.09 -65.12 33.86
CA MET A 175 34.41 -65.59 33.41
C MET A 175 35.52 -65.30 34.42
N ALA A 176 35.41 -64.23 35.21
CA ALA A 176 36.38 -63.92 36.28
C ALA A 176 36.19 -64.79 37.55
N GLY A 177 34.96 -65.29 37.81
CA GLY A 177 34.64 -66.11 38.98
C GLY A 177 34.99 -67.60 38.87
N THR A 178 35.32 -68.10 37.67
CA THR A 178 35.58 -69.53 37.41
C THR A 178 37.07 -69.91 37.40
N GLY A 179 37.98 -68.97 37.69
CA GLY A 179 39.45 -69.18 37.71
C GLY A 179 40.08 -69.59 39.06
N SER A 180 39.30 -69.75 40.13
CA SER A 180 39.83 -69.97 41.49
C SER A 180 39.13 -71.13 42.19
N GLY A 181 39.35 -72.37 41.74
CA GLY A 181 38.84 -73.53 42.47
C GLY A 181 39.13 -74.87 41.80
N GLY A 182 40.24 -75.50 42.16
CA GLY A 182 40.45 -76.93 41.92
C GLY A 182 41.91 -77.36 41.80
N ASP A 183 42.57 -77.62 42.93
CA ASP A 183 43.16 -78.95 43.15
C ASP A 183 43.66 -79.09 44.60
N LEU A 184 42.77 -79.61 45.46
CA LEU A 184 43.16 -80.35 46.65
C LEU A 184 43.26 -81.83 46.26
N ILE A 185 44.49 -82.31 46.07
CA ILE A 185 44.76 -83.75 45.98
C ILE A 185 45.08 -84.24 47.40
N PRO A 186 44.32 -85.19 47.98
CA PRO A 186 44.69 -85.81 49.24
C PRO A 186 45.59 -87.02 48.97
N LYS A 187 46.69 -87.17 49.70
CA LYS A 187 47.33 -88.48 49.89
C LYS A 187 47.78 -88.66 51.33
N SER A 188 47.08 -89.63 51.96
CA SER A 188 47.54 -90.74 52.80
C SER A 188 48.72 -90.51 53.73
#